data_AF-A0A8T3M9E4-F1
#
_entry.id   AF-A0A8T3M9E4-F1
#
_cell.length_a   1.000
_cell.length_b   1.000
_cell.length_c   1.000
_cell.angle_alpha   90.00
_cell.angle_beta   90.00
_cell.angle_gamma   90.00
#
_symmetry.space_group_name_H-M   'P 1'
#
loop_
_entity.id
_entity.type
_entity.pdbx_description
1 polymer ?
#
loop_
_entity_poly.entity_id
_entity_poly.type
_entity_poly.pdbx_seq_one_letter_code
_entity_poly.pdbx_strand_id
1 'polypeptide(L)' 'MSRLFGTDGIRGVANIDLKPTMAYALGRATAKRLAGPGGSIVVGQDTRRSGDM' A
#
# COMPACT_ATOMS: atom_id res chain seq x y z
N MET A 1 10.27 3.39 16.79
CA MET A 1 9.35 3.57 15.64
C MET A 1 10.00 2.92 14.43
N SER A 2 9.57 1.71 14.08
CA SER A 2 10.11 1.04 12.90
C SER A 2 9.76 1.84 11.64
N ARG A 3 10.73 2.01 10.75
CA ARG A 3 10.58 2.71 9.47
C ARG A 3 9.58 1.92 8.61
N LEU A 4 8.48 2.54 8.17
CA LEU A 4 7.46 1.86 7.34
C LEU A 4 8.03 1.44 5.97
N PHE A 5 8.80 2.33 5.33
CA PHE A 5 9.39 2.10 4.02
C PHE A 5 10.79 1.49 4.14
N GLY A 6 11.04 0.35 3.50
CA GLY A 6 12.36 -0.25 3.32
C GLY A 6 13.14 0.40 2.17
N THR A 7 13.96 -0.40 1.48
CA THR A 7 14.63 0.00 0.23
C THR A 7 13.62 0.18 -0.90
N ASP A 8 12.70 -0.78 -1.05
CA ASP A 8 11.75 -0.87 -2.16
C ASP A 8 10.29 -0.92 -1.68
N GLY A 9 9.89 0.09 -0.89
CA GLY A 9 8.52 0.18 -0.38
C GLY A 9 8.28 -0.55 0.95
N ILE A 10 7.02 -0.81 1.26
CA ILE A 10 6.58 -1.49 2.49
C ILE A 10 6.44 -2.98 2.18
N ARG A 11 7.13 -3.84 2.93
CA ARG A 11 7.12 -5.30 2.74
C ARG A 11 6.93 -6.01 4.07
N GLY A 12 6.38 -7.21 4.03
CA GLY A 12 6.19 -8.06 5.20
C GLY A 12 5.25 -9.23 4.91
N VAL A 13 5.03 -10.08 5.91
CA VAL A 13 4.12 -11.23 5.79
C VAL A 13 2.67 -10.73 5.75
N ALA A 14 1.92 -11.18 4.75
CA ALA A 14 0.51 -10.81 4.59
C ALA A 14 -0.31 -11.19 5.83
N ASN A 15 -1.18 -10.28 6.25
CA ASN A 15 -2.04 -10.39 7.43
C ASN A 15 -1.32 -10.43 8.80
N ILE A 16 0.01 -10.35 8.83
CA ILE A 16 0.81 -10.22 10.07
C ILE A 16 1.44 -8.83 10.10
N ASP A 17 2.38 -8.60 9.19
CA ASP A 17 3.08 -7.32 9.03
C ASP A 17 2.30 -6.41 8.08
N LEU A 18 1.84 -6.95 6.94
CA LEU A 18 1.04 -6.25 5.94
C LEU A 18 -0.45 -6.56 6.13
N LYS A 19 -1.12 -5.74 6.94
CA LYS A 19 -2.56 -5.85 7.20
C LYS A 19 -3.38 -5.03 6.18
N PRO A 20 -4.61 -5.43 5.83
CA PRO A 20 -5.49 -4.66 4.95
C PRO A 20 -5.67 -3.19 5.38
N THR A 21 -5.74 -2.95 6.69
CA THR A 21 -5.85 -1.60 7.25
C THR A 21 -4.64 -0.72 6.92
N MET A 22 -3.44 -1.29 6.84
CA MET A 22 -2.25 -0.55 6.42
C MET A 22 -2.27 -0.25 4.92
N ALA A 23 -2.68 -1.21 4.09
CA ALA A 23 -2.81 -0.99 2.64
C ALA A 23 -3.82 0.13 2.34
N TYR A 24 -4.97 0.11 3.02
CA TYR A 24 -5.97 1.18 2.93
C TYR A 24 -5.43 2.54 3.39
N ALA A 25 -4.74 2.58 4.54
CA ALA A 25 -4.14 3.82 5.04
C ALA A 25 -3.10 4.39 4.07
N LEU A 26 -2.25 3.54 3.48
CA LEU A 26 -1.28 3.93 2.45
C LEU A 26 -2.00 4.49 1.22
N GLY A 27 -3.01 3.80 0.70
CA GLY A 27 -3.79 4.25 -0.46
C GLY A 27 -4.40 5.64 -0.25
N ARG A 28 -5.04 5.87 0.90
CA ARG A 28 -5.60 7.20 1.22
C ARG A 28 -4.52 8.28 1.31
N ALA A 29 -3.39 7.98 1.97
CA ALA A 29 -2.30 8.94 2.11
C ALA A 29 -1.70 9.30 0.75
N THR A 30 -1.48 8.30 -0.11
CA THR A 30 -1.00 8.46 -1.49
C THR A 30 -1.96 9.30 -2.32
N ALA A 31 -3.26 8.98 -2.31
CA ALA A 31 -4.27 9.74 -3.05
C ALA A 31 -4.33 11.20 -2.61
N LYS A 32 -4.35 11.45 -1.30
CA LYS A 32 -4.36 12.81 -0.75
C LYS A 32 -3.09 13.59 -1.11
N ARG A 33 -1.92 12.94 -1.10
CA ARG A 33 -0.63 13.62 -1.22
C ARG A 33 -0.15 13.78 -2.67
N LEU A 34 -0.45 12.82 -3.55
CA LEU A 34 0.13 12.72 -4.88
C LEU A 34 -0.87 12.94 -6.02
N ALA A 35 -2.13 12.54 -5.86
CA ALA A 35 -3.13 12.64 -6.93
C ALA A 35 -3.94 13.94 -6.86
N GLY A 36 -4.35 14.36 -5.66
CA GLY A 36 -5.25 15.52 -5.49
C GLY A 36 -6.65 15.26 -6.06
N PRO A 37 -7.58 16.24 -5.98
CA PRO A 37 -8.93 16.10 -6.53
C PRO A 37 -8.90 15.82 -8.04
N GLY A 38 -9.53 14.73 -8.48
CA GLY A 38 -9.59 14.35 -9.89
C GLY A 38 -8.33 13.67 -10.45
N GLY A 39 -7.28 13.48 -9.64
CA GLY A 39 -6.08 12.76 -10.06
C GLY A 39 -6.29 11.26 -10.17
N SER A 40 -5.60 10.63 -11.12
CA SER A 40 -5.64 9.18 -11.37
C SER A 40 -4.44 8.47 -10.75
N ILE A 41 -4.66 7.26 -10.23
CA ILE A 41 -3.60 6.35 -9.76
C ILE A 41 -3.74 5.02 -10.50
N VAL A 42 -2.63 4.49 -11.00
CA VAL A 42 -2.58 3.13 -11.55
C VAL A 42 -2.21 2.15 -10.45
N VAL A 43 -2.96 1.07 -10.33
CA VAL A 43 -2.71 -0.02 -9.37
C VAL A 43 -2.39 -1.28 -10.13
N GLY A 44 -1.33 -1.99 -9.72
CA GLY A 44 -0.93 -3.27 -10.27
C GLY A 44 -0.55 -4.24 -9.15
N GLN A 45 -0.66 -5.53 -9.42
CA GLN A 45 -0.31 -6.60 -8.49
C GLN A 45 0.46 -7.72 -9.19
N ASP A 46 1.21 -8.51 -8.42
CA ASP A 46 1.82 -9.76 -8.88
C ASP A 46 0.85 -10.95 -8.65
N THR A 47 1.34 -12.19 -8.77
CA THR A 47 0.50 -13.41 -8.65
C THR A 47 0.33 -13.90 -7.21
N ARG A 48 0.68 -13.10 -6.19
CA ARG A 48 0.54 -13.53 -4.78
C ARG A 48 -0.94 -13.69 -4.40
N ARG A 49 -1.24 -14.79 -3.69
CA ARG A 49 -2.59 -15.11 -3.21
C ARG A 49 -3.24 -14.02 -2.36
N SER A 50 -2.45 -13.20 -1.68
CA SER A 50 -2.93 -12.11 -0.83
C SER A 50 -3.25 -10.83 -1.62
N GLY A 51 -3.11 -10.81 -2.94
CA GLY A 51 -3.29 -9.61 -3.77
C GLY A 51 -4.75 -9.13 -3.82
N ASP A 52 -5.70 -10.05 -3.88
CA ASP A 52 -7.15 -9.74 -4.00
C ASP A 52 -7.84 -9.43 -2.65
N MET A 53 -7.07 -9.44 -1.55
CA MET A 53 -7.54 -9.15 -0.19
C MET A 53 -7.86 -7.68 0.02
#